data_AF-A0A970DBP7-F1
#
_entry.id   AF-A0A970DBP7-F1
#
_cell.length_a   1.000
_cell.length_b   1.000
_cell.length_c   1.000
_cell.angle_alpha   90.00
_cell.angle_beta   90.00
_cell.angle_gamma   90.00
#
_symmetry.space_group_name_H-M   'P 1'
#
loop_
_entity.id
_entity.type
_entity.pdbx_description
1 polymer ?
#
loop_
_entity_poly.entity_id
_entity_poly.type
_entity_poly.pdbx_seq_one_letter_code
_entity_poly.pdbx_strand_id
1 'polypeptide(L)'
;MDLSLNEYILILLLMGAVYFDLTRRRIPNYLTIPAMVWGLLSYAVDSGWTGLWESLLGLLAGIGIFVIPFLLGGMGGGDVKLMGAIGALTGLRFLVAAAILSVIFGGAMAVAVLLARGRFPALVAKGLRTIALLTARYLSVSLGRRLDELAEKKSGSGEKEGRAGPVYMPYAVPIALGTLVALFNPGGYMDPLLNLF
;
A
#
# COMPACT_ATOMS: atom_id res chain seq x y z
N MET A 1 7.09 -21.94 -20.11
CA MET A 1 6.64 -21.83 -18.70
C MET A 1 5.20 -22.26 -18.71
N ASP A 2 4.91 -23.42 -18.12
CA ASP A 2 3.54 -23.86 -17.95
C ASP A 2 3.02 -23.20 -16.69
N LEU A 3 2.11 -22.24 -16.84
CA LEU A 3 1.47 -21.56 -15.73
C LEU A 3 0.49 -22.54 -15.05
N SER A 4 0.52 -22.57 -13.73
CA SER A 4 -0.47 -23.25 -12.90
C SER A 4 -1.82 -22.52 -12.94
N LEU A 5 -2.89 -23.24 -12.59
CA LEU A 5 -4.24 -22.67 -12.54
C LEU A 5 -4.33 -21.46 -11.58
N ASN A 6 -3.64 -21.51 -10.45
CA ASN A 6 -3.59 -20.41 -9.48
C ASN A 6 -2.96 -19.15 -10.08
N GLU A 7 -1.95 -19.28 -10.94
CA GLU A 7 -1.29 -18.14 -11.59
C GLU A 7 -2.16 -17.51 -12.67
N TYR A 8 -2.92 -18.31 -13.43
CA TYR A 8 -3.92 -17.76 -14.35
C TYR A 8 -5.00 -16.97 -13.60
N ILE A 9 -5.50 -17.51 -12.50
CA ILE A 9 -6.49 -16.83 -11.66
C ILE A 9 -5.91 -15.55 -11.05
N LEU A 10 -4.65 -15.58 -10.61
CA LEU A 10 -3.93 -14.41 -10.12
C LEU A 10 -3.84 -13.32 -11.18
N ILE A 11 -3.46 -13.65 -12.42
CA ILE A 11 -3.37 -12.68 -13.52
C ILE A 11 -4.75 -12.06 -13.80
N LEU A 12 -5.82 -12.88 -13.85
CA LEU A 12 -7.19 -12.39 -14.02
C LEU A 12 -7.63 -11.47 -12.88
N LEU A 13 -7.33 -11.85 -11.63
CA LEU A 13 -7.58 -11.05 -10.43
C LEU A 13 -6.88 -9.69 -10.52
N LEU A 14 -5.60 -9.65 -10.90
CA LEU A 14 -4.82 -8.43 -11.02
C LEU A 14 -5.37 -7.51 -12.11
N MET A 15 -5.70 -8.06 -13.29
CA MET A 15 -6.32 -7.29 -14.38
C MET A 15 -7.66 -6.70 -13.96
N GLY A 16 -8.51 -7.50 -13.30
CA GLY A 16 -9.79 -7.02 -12.76
C GLY A 16 -9.61 -5.93 -11.70
N ALA A 17 -8.65 -6.11 -10.79
CA ALA A 17 -8.38 -5.15 -9.72
C ALA A 17 -7.91 -3.81 -10.29
N VAL A 18 -6.96 -3.83 -11.23
CA VAL A 18 -6.49 -2.62 -11.94
C VAL A 18 -7.64 -1.94 -12.68
N TYR A 19 -8.47 -2.71 -13.39
CA TYR A 19 -9.62 -2.16 -14.11
C TYR A 19 -10.60 -1.46 -13.16
N PHE A 20 -11.01 -2.10 -12.06
CA PHE A 20 -11.96 -1.53 -11.11
C PHE A 20 -11.38 -0.38 -10.30
N ASP A 21 -10.09 -0.43 -9.96
CA ASP A 21 -9.42 0.66 -9.27
C ASP A 21 -9.34 1.90 -10.17
N LEU A 22 -8.90 1.75 -11.43
CA LEU A 22 -8.82 2.88 -12.38
C LEU A 22 -10.19 3.46 -12.76
N THR A 23 -11.22 2.63 -12.91
CA THR A 23 -12.55 3.10 -13.37
C THR A 23 -13.47 3.52 -12.23
N ARG A 24 -13.48 2.77 -11.11
CA ARG A 24 -14.45 2.94 -10.01
C ARG A 24 -13.80 3.34 -8.68
N ARG A 25 -12.46 3.42 -8.62
CA ARG A 25 -11.69 3.75 -7.41
C ARG A 25 -11.97 2.84 -6.22
N ARG A 26 -12.46 1.63 -6.49
CA ARG A 26 -12.81 0.61 -5.50
C ARG A 26 -12.64 -0.76 -6.11
N ILE A 27 -11.84 -1.59 -5.46
CA ILE A 27 -11.75 -3.02 -5.75
C ILE A 27 -12.94 -3.72 -5.07
N PRO A 28 -13.82 -4.38 -5.82
CA PRO A 28 -15.03 -4.99 -5.27
C PRO A 28 -14.73 -6.30 -4.53
N ASN A 29 -15.48 -6.57 -3.47
CA ASN A 29 -15.36 -7.81 -2.68
C ASN A 29 -15.67 -9.07 -3.50
N TYR A 30 -16.55 -8.98 -4.50
CA TYR A 30 -16.88 -10.12 -5.36
C TYR A 30 -15.69 -10.54 -6.25
N LEU A 31 -14.64 -9.72 -6.35
CA LEU A 31 -13.42 -10.10 -7.06
C LEU A 31 -12.43 -10.76 -6.11
N THR A 32 -12.23 -10.19 -4.92
CA THR A 32 -11.21 -10.64 -3.98
C THR A 32 -11.63 -11.84 -3.14
N ILE A 33 -12.89 -11.90 -2.68
CA ILE A 33 -13.37 -13.00 -1.83
C ILE A 33 -13.34 -14.35 -2.57
N PRO A 34 -13.85 -14.49 -3.81
CA PRO A 34 -13.78 -15.77 -4.51
C PRO A 34 -12.34 -16.23 -4.76
N ALA A 35 -11.42 -15.31 -5.04
CA ALA A 35 -10.00 -15.61 -5.19
C ALA A 35 -9.37 -16.13 -3.89
N MET A 36 -9.70 -15.53 -2.74
CA MET A 36 -9.25 -16.01 -1.43
C MET A 36 -9.78 -17.42 -1.14
N VAL A 37 -11.07 -17.65 -1.36
CA VAL A 37 -11.71 -18.96 -1.14
C VAL A 37 -11.08 -20.01 -2.05
N TRP A 38 -10.86 -19.67 -3.33
CA TRP A 38 -10.20 -20.56 -4.27
C TRP A 38 -8.78 -20.90 -3.82
N GLY A 39 -7.97 -19.92 -3.43
CA GLY A 39 -6.59 -20.16 -2.98
C GLY A 39 -6.51 -21.10 -1.76
N LEU A 40 -7.41 -20.91 -0.79
CA LEU A 40 -7.50 -21.81 0.37
C LEU A 40 -7.89 -23.23 -0.04
N LEU A 41 -8.87 -23.37 -0.95
CA LEU A 41 -9.33 -24.67 -1.42
C LEU A 41 -8.27 -25.38 -2.27
N SER A 42 -7.60 -24.68 -3.20
CA SER A 42 -6.59 -25.30 -4.07
C SER A 42 -5.42 -25.84 -3.26
N TYR A 43 -4.91 -25.06 -2.30
CA TYR A 43 -3.87 -25.54 -1.40
C TYR A 43 -4.33 -26.68 -0.48
N ALA A 44 -5.58 -26.64 -0.01
CA ALA A 44 -6.14 -27.74 0.77
C ALA A 44 -6.29 -29.04 -0.04
N VAL A 45 -6.60 -28.94 -1.33
CA VAL A 45 -6.68 -30.11 -2.23
C VAL A 45 -5.28 -30.64 -2.56
N ASP A 46 -4.32 -29.76 -2.84
CA ASP A 46 -2.99 -30.14 -3.30
C ASP A 46 -2.12 -30.73 -2.17
N SER A 47 -2.28 -30.25 -0.94
CA SER A 47 -1.40 -30.63 0.19
C SER A 47 -2.14 -30.84 1.51
N GLY A 48 -3.48 -30.95 1.50
CA GLY A 48 -4.26 -31.21 2.71
C GLY A 48 -4.14 -30.08 3.73
N TRP A 49 -3.99 -30.44 5.01
CA TRP A 49 -3.98 -29.48 6.11
C TRP A 49 -2.76 -28.55 6.10
N THR A 50 -1.60 -29.05 5.67
CA THR A 50 -0.37 -28.25 5.59
C THR A 50 -0.49 -27.18 4.50
N GLY A 51 -1.02 -27.54 3.34
CA GLY A 51 -1.32 -26.58 2.27
C GLY A 51 -2.32 -25.52 2.71
N LEU A 52 -3.44 -25.95 3.32
CA LEU A 52 -4.44 -25.00 3.84
C LEU A 52 -3.80 -23.98 4.81
N TRP A 53 -2.91 -24.43 5.69
CA TRP A 53 -2.21 -23.55 6.62
C TRP A 53 -1.28 -22.57 5.91
N GLU A 54 -0.56 -23.02 4.89
CA GLU A 54 0.31 -22.15 4.08
C GLU A 54 -0.49 -21.05 3.35
N SER A 55 -1.61 -21.41 2.72
CA SER A 55 -2.50 -20.44 2.06
C SER A 55 -3.13 -19.48 3.06
N LEU A 56 -3.56 -19.97 4.23
CA LEU A 56 -4.12 -19.14 5.29
C LEU A 56 -3.08 -18.16 5.84
N LEU A 57 -1.84 -18.59 6.06
CA LEU A 57 -0.74 -17.72 6.46
C LEU A 57 -0.45 -16.67 5.40
N GLY A 58 -0.46 -17.05 4.12
CA GLY A 58 -0.34 -16.10 3.01
C GLY A 58 -1.46 -15.05 3.04
N LEU A 59 -2.72 -15.48 3.19
CA LEU A 59 -3.86 -14.57 3.29
C LEU A 59 -3.71 -13.57 4.45
N LEU A 60 -3.44 -14.09 5.65
CA LEU A 60 -3.33 -13.27 6.86
C LEU A 60 -2.12 -12.34 6.80
N ALA A 61 -0.98 -12.80 6.30
CA ALA A 61 0.19 -11.96 6.09
C ALA A 61 -0.09 -10.87 5.05
N GLY A 62 -0.78 -11.18 3.96
CA GLY A 62 -1.09 -10.23 2.89
C GLY A 62 -1.97 -9.09 3.39
N ILE A 63 -3.00 -9.44 4.18
CA ILE A 63 -3.80 -8.45 4.90
C ILE A 63 -2.93 -7.68 5.89
N GLY A 64 -2.16 -8.39 6.73
CA GLY A 64 -1.36 -7.81 7.81
C GLY A 64 -0.36 -6.75 7.34
N ILE A 65 0.33 -7.00 6.22
CA ILE A 65 1.32 -6.06 5.65
C ILE A 65 0.65 -4.71 5.32
N PHE A 66 -0.59 -4.71 4.83
CA PHE A 66 -1.29 -3.50 4.39
C PHE A 66 -2.30 -2.93 5.39
N VAL A 67 -2.54 -3.60 6.53
CA VAL A 67 -3.41 -3.06 7.59
C VAL A 67 -2.88 -1.75 8.16
N ILE A 68 -1.57 -1.64 8.43
CA ILE A 68 -0.98 -0.40 8.98
C ILE A 68 -1.18 0.79 8.04
N PRO A 69 -0.77 0.75 6.75
CA PRO A 69 -0.99 1.87 5.83
C PRO A 69 -2.48 2.14 5.58
N PHE A 70 -3.35 1.13 5.64
CA PHE A 70 -4.81 1.32 5.58
C PHE A 70 -5.33 2.12 6.78
N LEU A 71 -4.94 1.77 8.01
CA LEU A 71 -5.36 2.49 9.22
C LEU A 71 -4.85 3.94 9.25
N LEU A 72 -3.67 4.19 8.67
CA LEU A 72 -3.12 5.54 8.50
C LEU A 72 -3.82 6.35 7.39
N GLY A 73 -4.82 5.78 6.72
CA GLY A 73 -5.55 6.43 5.63
C GLY A 73 -4.74 6.55 4.33
N GLY A 74 -3.65 5.80 4.20
CA GLY A 74 -2.77 5.82 3.04
C GLY A 74 -3.33 5.05 1.84
N MET A 75 -4.12 3.99 2.06
CA MET A 75 -4.69 3.16 0.99
C MET A 75 -6.12 2.72 1.30
N GLY A 76 -6.81 2.13 0.32
CA GLY A 76 -8.17 1.62 0.48
C GLY A 76 -8.23 0.21 1.03
N GLY A 77 -9.34 -0.14 1.68
CA GLY A 77 -9.56 -1.52 2.17
C GLY A 77 -9.65 -2.57 1.06
N GLY A 78 -9.88 -2.12 -0.18
CA GLY A 78 -9.79 -2.98 -1.37
C GLY A 78 -8.36 -3.47 -1.63
N ASP A 79 -7.37 -2.62 -1.42
CA ASP A 79 -5.94 -2.93 -1.65
C ASP A 79 -5.44 -3.95 -0.64
N VAL A 80 -5.87 -3.82 0.62
CA VAL A 80 -5.60 -4.79 1.70
C VAL A 80 -6.17 -6.17 1.35
N LYS A 81 -7.41 -6.20 0.83
CA LYS A 81 -8.05 -7.45 0.41
C LYS A 81 -7.38 -8.05 -0.82
N LEU A 82 -6.97 -7.22 -1.79
CA LEU A 82 -6.23 -7.69 -2.94
C LEU A 82 -4.95 -8.40 -2.51
N MET A 83 -4.21 -7.81 -1.57
CA MET A 83 -2.97 -8.39 -1.08
C MET A 83 -3.19 -9.69 -0.30
N GLY A 84 -4.26 -9.78 0.49
CA GLY A 84 -4.70 -11.04 1.09
C GLY A 84 -5.07 -12.11 0.06
N ALA A 85 -5.77 -11.73 -1.02
CA ALA A 85 -6.13 -12.67 -2.09
C ALA A 85 -4.89 -13.18 -2.85
N ILE A 86 -3.91 -12.31 -3.11
CA ILE A 86 -2.61 -12.71 -3.67
C ILE A 86 -1.97 -13.75 -2.76
N GLY A 87 -1.85 -13.47 -1.46
CA GLY A 87 -1.26 -14.39 -0.49
C GLY A 87 -1.98 -15.72 -0.38
N ALA A 88 -3.31 -15.75 -0.48
CA ALA A 88 -4.09 -16.98 -0.50
C ALA A 88 -3.81 -17.84 -1.73
N LEU A 89 -3.59 -17.22 -2.89
CA LEU A 89 -3.34 -17.91 -4.17
C LEU A 89 -1.90 -18.39 -4.33
N THR A 90 -0.94 -17.73 -3.67
CA THR A 90 0.50 -17.93 -3.92
C THR A 90 1.29 -18.41 -2.70
N GLY A 91 0.66 -18.42 -1.52
CA GLY A 91 1.33 -18.70 -0.25
C GLY A 91 2.23 -17.55 0.22
N LEU A 92 2.82 -17.74 1.40
CA LEU A 92 3.57 -16.72 2.13
C LEU A 92 4.87 -16.29 1.43
N ARG A 93 5.62 -17.26 0.89
CA ARG A 93 6.96 -17.00 0.34
C ARG A 93 6.92 -16.05 -0.85
N PHE A 94 6.02 -16.32 -1.80
CA PHE A 94 5.82 -15.48 -2.96
C PHE A 94 5.25 -14.10 -2.58
N LEU A 95 4.28 -14.08 -1.66
CA LEU A 95 3.64 -12.87 -1.19
C LEU A 95 4.63 -11.83 -0.67
N VAL A 96 5.65 -12.24 0.08
CA VAL A 96 6.65 -11.31 0.62
C VAL A 96 7.40 -10.59 -0.51
N ALA A 97 7.83 -11.33 -1.54
CA ALA A 97 8.48 -10.73 -2.71
C ALA A 97 7.53 -9.79 -3.46
N ALA A 98 6.29 -10.22 -3.70
CA ALA A 98 5.27 -9.39 -4.32
C ALA A 98 5.00 -8.11 -3.52
N ALA A 99 4.97 -8.18 -2.19
CA ALA A 99 4.76 -7.04 -1.30
C ALA A 99 5.87 -6.01 -1.41
N ILE A 100 7.12 -6.47 -1.31
CA ILE A 100 8.30 -5.60 -1.40
C ILE A 100 8.33 -4.88 -2.74
N LEU A 101 8.16 -5.62 -3.84
CA LEU A 101 8.11 -5.03 -5.18
C LEU A 101 6.95 -4.05 -5.33
N SER A 102 5.76 -4.38 -4.79
CA SER A 102 4.60 -3.48 -4.81
C SER A 102 4.87 -2.17 -4.10
N VAL A 103 5.56 -2.20 -2.96
CA VAL A 103 5.98 -0.99 -2.23
C VAL A 103 6.99 -0.17 -3.03
N ILE A 104 7.96 -0.81 -3.69
CA ILE A 104 8.94 -0.13 -4.55
C ILE A 104 8.24 0.58 -5.71
N PHE A 105 7.37 -0.11 -6.45
CA PHE A 105 6.61 0.49 -7.55
C PHE A 105 5.65 1.57 -7.05
N GLY A 106 5.01 1.37 -5.89
CA GLY A 106 4.13 2.37 -5.28
C GLY A 106 4.89 3.65 -4.89
N GLY A 107 6.08 3.50 -4.32
CA GLY A 107 6.97 4.62 -4.00
C GLY A 107 7.44 5.37 -5.26
N ALA A 108 7.86 4.64 -6.30
CA ALA A 108 8.25 5.22 -7.58
C ALA A 108 7.09 5.99 -8.23
N MET A 109 5.88 5.41 -8.22
CA MET A 109 4.67 6.07 -8.72
C MET A 109 4.36 7.34 -7.93
N ALA A 110 4.47 7.31 -6.60
CA ALA A 110 4.25 8.49 -5.76
C ALA A 110 5.23 9.61 -6.10
N VAL A 111 6.51 9.30 -6.29
CA VAL A 111 7.54 10.27 -6.72
C VAL A 111 7.22 10.82 -8.11
N ALA A 112 6.89 9.96 -9.07
CA ALA A 112 6.55 10.39 -10.43
C ALA A 112 5.34 11.33 -10.46
N VAL A 113 4.28 11.02 -9.70
CA VAL A 113 3.09 11.87 -9.58
C VAL A 113 3.42 13.23 -8.93
N LEU A 114 4.29 13.24 -7.91
CA LEU A 114 4.72 14.47 -7.25
C LEU A 114 5.53 15.38 -8.18
N LEU A 115 6.44 14.81 -8.98
CA LEU A 115 7.24 15.51 -9.98
C LEU A 115 6.35 16.05 -11.11
N ALA A 116 5.48 15.21 -11.68
CA ALA A 116 4.60 15.59 -12.78
C ALA A 116 3.63 16.73 -12.42
N ARG A 117 3.30 16.90 -11.14
CA ARG A 117 2.42 17.98 -10.66
C ARG A 117 3.17 19.24 -10.21
N GLY A 118 4.50 19.26 -10.26
CA GLY A 118 5.31 20.40 -9.79
C GLY A 118 5.16 20.72 -8.30
N ARG A 119 4.62 19.78 -7.49
CA ARG A 119 4.33 19.98 -6.06
C ARG A 119 5.43 19.49 -5.13
N PHE A 120 6.53 18.97 -5.69
CA PHE A 120 7.71 18.57 -4.94
C PHE A 120 8.21 19.65 -3.95
N PRO A 121 8.42 20.91 -4.37
CA PRO A 121 8.84 21.96 -3.43
C PRO A 121 7.76 22.35 -2.42
N ALA A 122 6.48 22.27 -2.78
CA ALA A 122 5.37 22.58 -1.88
C ALA A 122 5.20 21.55 -0.75
N LEU A 123 5.45 20.26 -1.02
CA LEU A 123 5.43 19.22 0.01
C LEU A 123 6.60 19.35 0.98
N VAL A 124 7.81 19.61 0.44
CA VAL A 124 9.02 19.84 1.24
C VAL A 124 8.85 21.10 2.11
N ALA A 125 8.30 22.18 1.55
CA ALA A 125 7.99 23.40 2.30
C ALA A 125 6.92 23.16 3.39
N LYS A 126 5.91 22.30 3.16
CA LYS A 126 4.93 21.91 4.20
C LYS A 126 5.57 21.07 5.30
N GLY A 127 6.44 20.12 4.96
CA GLY A 127 7.20 19.34 5.94
C GLY A 127 8.08 20.23 6.80
N LEU A 128 8.88 21.10 6.18
CA LEU A 128 9.73 22.08 6.87
C LEU A 128 8.93 23.05 7.73
N ARG A 129 7.80 23.58 7.24
CA ARG A 129 6.91 24.44 8.04
C ARG A 129 6.31 23.70 9.24
N THR A 130 5.92 22.44 9.08
CA THR A 130 5.36 21.65 10.18
C THR A 130 6.41 21.39 11.25
N ILE A 131 7.62 21.00 10.84
CA ILE A 131 8.75 20.82 11.76
C ILE A 131 9.08 22.15 12.44
N ALA A 132 9.22 23.25 11.68
CA ALA A 132 9.49 24.58 12.24
C ALA A 132 8.42 25.06 13.21
N LEU A 133 7.13 24.80 12.95
CA LEU A 133 6.02 25.14 13.85
C LEU A 133 6.02 24.26 15.11
N LEU A 134 6.37 22.98 15.01
CA LEU A 134 6.49 22.09 16.16
C LEU A 134 7.69 22.47 17.03
N THR A 135 8.83 22.82 16.41
CA THR A 135 10.01 23.32 17.12
C THR A 135 9.74 24.69 17.75
N ALA A 136 9.09 25.60 17.02
CA ALA A 136 8.66 26.89 17.55
C ALA A 136 7.65 26.73 18.68
N ARG A 137 6.73 25.76 18.61
CA ARG A 137 5.77 25.46 19.68
C ARG A 137 6.43 24.85 20.91
N TYR A 138 7.42 23.97 20.73
CA TYR A 138 8.22 23.41 21.82
C TYR A 138 9.04 24.51 22.51
N LEU A 139 9.61 25.42 21.73
CA LEU A 139 10.36 26.59 22.22
C LEU A 139 9.45 27.65 22.83
N SER A 140 8.24 27.86 22.31
CA SER A 140 7.26 28.79 22.86
C SER A 140 6.57 28.22 24.09
N VAL A 141 6.57 26.91 24.32
CA VAL A 141 6.16 26.32 25.61
C VAL A 141 7.23 26.57 26.69
N SER A 142 8.51 26.68 26.33
CA SER A 142 9.56 27.11 27.27
C SER A 142 9.62 28.64 27.47
N LEU A 143 9.21 29.44 26.48
CA LEU A 143 9.10 30.91 26.56
C LEU A 143 7.70 31.44 26.96
N GLY A 144 6.68 30.59 26.95
CA GLY A 144 5.25 30.97 26.96
C GLY A 144 4.76 31.61 28.24
N ARG A 145 5.50 31.52 29.35
CA ARG A 145 5.19 32.27 30.56
C ARG A 145 5.44 33.79 30.45
N ARG A 146 6.05 34.27 29.36
CA ARG A 146 6.41 35.69 29.19
C ARG A 146 5.74 36.40 28.01
N LEU A 147 4.99 35.69 27.16
CA LEU A 147 4.43 36.25 25.93
C LEU A 147 2.89 36.33 25.92
N ASP A 148 2.20 35.69 26.86
CA ASP A 148 0.75 35.85 27.05
C ASP A 148 0.37 37.29 27.45
N GLU A 149 1.30 38.09 27.97
CA GLU A 149 1.10 39.52 28.26
C GLU A 149 1.21 40.45 27.03
N LEU A 150 1.73 39.97 25.88
CA LEU A 150 2.04 40.83 24.74
C LEU A 150 1.28 40.50 23.44
N ALA A 151 0.49 39.43 23.42
CA ALA A 151 -0.13 38.91 22.19
C ALA A 151 -1.62 39.25 22.00
N GLU A 152 -2.20 40.15 22.79
CA GLU A 152 -3.58 40.65 22.59
C GLU A 152 -3.68 41.76 21.49
N LYS A 153 -2.67 41.89 20.61
CA LYS A 153 -2.70 42.91 19.54
C LYS A 153 -1.96 42.52 18.28
N LYS A 154 -2.55 41.60 17.50
CA LYS A 154 -2.61 41.75 16.03
C LYS A 154 -3.54 40.72 15.40
N SER A 155 -4.71 41.23 15.03
CA SER A 155 -5.65 40.60 14.12
C SER A 155 -5.00 40.31 12.77
N GLY A 156 -5.42 39.18 12.17
CA GLY A 156 -5.91 39.19 10.79
C GLY A 156 -4.89 38.90 9.70
N SER A 157 -4.95 37.68 9.17
CA SER A 157 -5.24 37.36 7.75
C SER A 157 -4.57 36.04 7.37
N GLY A 158 -5.34 34.95 7.42
CA GLY A 158 -4.94 33.65 6.90
C GLY A 158 -5.71 33.39 5.61
N GLU A 159 -5.01 33.49 4.48
CA GLU A 159 -5.50 33.02 3.18
C GLU A 159 -6.03 31.59 3.29
N LYS A 160 -7.23 31.36 2.75
CA LYS A 160 -7.75 30.01 2.54
C LYS A 160 -6.92 29.34 1.43
N GLU A 161 -5.85 28.68 1.83
CA GLU A 161 -5.10 27.77 0.96
C GLU A 161 -6.07 26.65 0.56
N GLY A 162 -6.48 26.65 -0.72
CA GLY A 162 -7.42 25.70 -1.27
C GLY A 162 -6.99 24.29 -0.92
N ARG A 163 -7.80 23.60 -0.12
CA ARG A 163 -7.66 22.16 0.19
C ARG A 163 -7.73 21.40 -1.13
N ALA A 164 -6.60 21.23 -1.80
CA ALA A 164 -6.46 20.23 -2.83
C ALA A 164 -6.80 18.90 -2.17
N GLY A 165 -7.92 18.30 -2.58
CA GLY A 165 -8.41 17.06 -2.01
C GLY A 165 -7.32 15.97 -2.00
N PRO A 166 -7.45 14.96 -1.11
CA PRO A 166 -6.47 13.88 -1.02
C PRO A 166 -6.18 13.33 -2.42
N VAL A 167 -4.89 13.26 -2.76
CA VAL A 167 -4.43 12.75 -4.06
C VAL A 167 -4.72 11.26 -4.09
N TYR A 168 -5.77 10.89 -4.80
CA TYR A 168 -6.07 9.49 -5.08
C TYR A 168 -4.91 8.89 -5.88
N MET A 169 -4.31 7.82 -5.36
CA MET A 169 -3.36 6.97 -6.06
C MET A 169 -4.01 5.62 -6.32
N PRO A 170 -4.01 5.11 -7.56
CA PRO A 170 -4.52 3.79 -7.86
C PRO A 170 -3.51 2.73 -7.40
N TYR A 171 -3.62 2.28 -6.15
CA TYR A 171 -2.69 1.33 -5.54
C TYR A 171 -2.75 -0.06 -6.18
N ALA A 172 -3.83 -0.40 -6.90
CA ALA A 172 -3.91 -1.67 -7.62
C ALA A 172 -2.83 -1.79 -8.72
N VAL A 173 -2.41 -0.67 -9.32
CA VAL A 173 -1.38 -0.65 -10.38
C VAL A 173 -0.01 -1.08 -9.86
N PRO A 174 0.59 -0.45 -8.84
CA PRO A 174 1.86 -0.90 -8.30
C PRO A 174 1.78 -2.30 -7.68
N ILE A 175 0.64 -2.68 -7.08
CA ILE A 175 0.43 -4.05 -6.57
C ILE A 175 0.49 -5.05 -7.73
N ALA A 176 -0.23 -4.80 -8.81
CA ALA A 176 -0.22 -5.68 -9.98
C ALA A 176 1.16 -5.76 -10.63
N LEU A 177 1.85 -4.63 -10.81
CA LEU A 177 3.21 -4.61 -11.37
C LEU A 177 4.19 -5.40 -10.50
N GLY A 178 4.20 -5.15 -9.18
CA GLY A 178 5.08 -5.89 -8.26
C GLY A 178 4.81 -7.38 -8.26
N THR A 179 3.53 -7.77 -8.29
CA THR A 179 3.11 -9.17 -8.31
C THR A 179 3.46 -9.85 -9.64
N LEU A 180 3.26 -9.19 -10.79
CA LEU A 180 3.62 -9.74 -12.10
C LEU A 180 5.14 -9.88 -12.27
N VAL A 181 5.91 -8.90 -11.79
CA VAL A 181 7.38 -8.99 -11.80
C VAL A 181 7.86 -10.15 -10.93
N ALA A 182 7.28 -10.34 -9.74
CA ALA A 182 7.57 -11.50 -8.90
C ALA A 182 7.22 -12.83 -9.61
N LEU A 183 6.08 -12.87 -10.29
CA LEU A 183 5.58 -14.06 -10.99
C LEU A 183 6.49 -14.51 -12.14
N PHE A 184 6.94 -13.57 -12.97
CA PHE A 184 7.76 -13.88 -14.14
C PHE A 184 9.26 -14.00 -13.84
N ASN A 185 9.68 -13.70 -12.61
CA ASN A 185 11.07 -13.82 -12.19
C ASN A 185 11.21 -14.50 -10.82
N PRO A 186 10.81 -15.79 -10.70
CA PRO A 186 10.89 -16.52 -9.44
C PRO A 186 12.34 -16.69 -8.95
N GLY A 187 13.31 -16.92 -9.84
CA GLY A 187 14.72 -17.10 -9.46
C GLY A 187 15.40 -15.83 -8.94
N GLY A 188 15.03 -14.64 -9.42
CA GLY A 188 15.70 -13.39 -9.06
C GLY A 188 15.50 -12.93 -7.61
N TYR A 189 14.48 -13.42 -6.91
CA TYR A 189 14.11 -12.96 -5.56
C TYR A 189 13.94 -14.08 -4.54
N MET A 190 13.76 -15.33 -4.97
CA MET A 190 13.72 -16.46 -4.04
C MET A 190 15.11 -16.80 -3.50
N ASP A 191 16.18 -16.66 -4.29
CA ASP A 191 17.55 -17.00 -3.85
C ASP A 191 18.06 -16.13 -2.68
N PRO A 192 17.87 -14.80 -2.67
CA PRO A 192 18.30 -13.97 -1.54
C PRO A 192 17.45 -14.19 -0.28
N LEU A 193 16.15 -14.44 -0.43
CA LEU A 193 15.23 -14.67 0.70
C LEU A 193 15.41 -16.07 1.31
N LEU A 194 15.78 -17.07 0.51
CA LEU A 194 16.12 -18.42 0.96
C LEU A 194 17.42 -18.46 1.78
N ASN A 195 18.34 -17.51 1.58
CA ASN A 195 19.58 -17.41 2.35
C ASN A 195 19.42 -16.62 3.68
N LEU A 196 18.22 -16.11 3.97
CA LEU A 196 17.92 -15.36 5.19
C LEU A 196 17.25 -16.22 6.29
N PHE A 197 16.93 -17.49 6.00
CA PHE A 197 16.35 -18.48 6.91
C PHE A 197 17.12 -19.80 6.81
#